data_AF-A0A7S8WB07-F1
#
_entry.id   AF-A0A7S8WB07-F1
#
_cell.length_a   1.000
_cell.length_b   1.000
_cell.length_c   1.000
_cell.angle_alpha   90.00
_cell.angle_beta   90.00
_cell.angle_gamma   90.00
#
_symmetry.space_group_name_H-M   'P 1'
#
loop_
_entity.id
_entity.type
_entity.pdbx_description
1 polymer ?
#
loop_
_entity_poly.entity_id
_entity_poly.type
_entity_poly.pdbx_seq_one_letter_code
_entity_poly.pdbx_strand_id
1 'polypeptide(L)' 'MDTTKQHQNFADELEQKFGKIVGGTELTKLLGYPSTDAFRQAMKREQLPIDVFSIPHRRGYFAYCRDVAQWLENLPKK' A
#
# COMPACT_ATOMS: atom_id res chain seq x y z
N MET A 1 13.51 2.43 28.66
CA MET A 1 13.44 1.42 27.56
C MET A 1 11.98 1.43 27.15
N ASP A 2 11.58 2.45 26.38
CA ASP A 2 10.16 2.77 26.24
C ASP A 2 9.91 3.24 24.81
N THR A 3 9.61 2.29 23.92
CA THR A 3 9.04 2.61 22.60
C THR A 3 8.08 1.52 22.11
N THR A 4 7.52 0.72 23.01
CA THR A 4 6.77 -0.50 22.64
C THR A 4 5.29 -0.44 22.99
N LYS A 5 4.65 0.73 22.96
CA LYS A 5 3.20 0.83 23.24
C LYS A 5 2.48 1.95 22.47
N GLN A 6 2.49 1.91 21.13
CA GLN A 6 1.46 2.59 20.30
C GLN A 6 1.07 1.85 18.99
N HIS A 7 1.60 0.65 18.70
CA HIS A 7 1.29 -0.09 17.46
C HIS A 7 0.07 -1.01 17.60
N GLN A 8 -1.07 -0.44 17.99
CA GLN A 8 -2.34 -1.15 17.90
C GLN A 8 -3.19 -0.40 16.85
N ASN A 9 -3.19 -0.71 15.56
CA ASN A 9 -2.40 -1.58 14.69
C ASN A 9 -2.68 -1.01 13.28
N PHE A 10 -1.80 -0.20 12.70
CA PHE A 10 -2.13 0.61 11.50
C PHE A 10 -2.60 -0.25 10.31
N ALA A 11 -2.10 -1.49 10.23
CA ALA A 11 -2.61 -2.51 9.33
C ALA A 11 -4.10 -2.81 9.55
N ASP A 12 -4.56 -2.96 10.79
CA ASP A 12 -5.97 -3.19 11.11
C ASP A 12 -6.85 -1.99 10.71
N GLU A 13 -6.35 -0.76 10.85
CA GLU A 13 -7.06 0.45 10.40
C GLU A 13 -7.23 0.47 8.87
N LEU A 14 -6.16 0.14 8.14
CA LEU A 14 -6.21 0.00 6.68
C LEU A 14 -7.14 -1.16 6.27
N GLU A 15 -7.09 -2.29 6.98
CA GLU A 15 -7.97 -3.44 6.70
C GLU A 15 -9.44 -3.14 7.00
N GLN A 16 -9.75 -2.40 8.06
CA GLN A 16 -11.12 -1.97 8.35
C GLN A 16 -11.66 -1.04 7.26
N LYS A 17 -10.80 -0.18 6.69
CA LYS A 17 -11.21 0.81 5.67
C LYS A 17 -11.31 0.22 4.26
N PHE A 18 -10.36 -0.63 3.87
CA PHE A 18 -10.21 -1.10 2.49
C PHE A 18 -10.43 -2.61 2.34
N GLY A 19 -10.51 -3.37 3.43
CA GLY A 19 -10.42 -4.82 3.44
C GLY A 19 -8.96 -5.31 3.46
N LYS A 20 -8.74 -6.63 3.37
CA LYS A 20 -7.39 -7.23 3.39
C LYS A 20 -6.51 -6.81 2.21
N ILE A 21 -7.13 -6.38 1.12
CA ILE A 21 -6.49 -6.07 -0.15
C ILE A 21 -7.01 -4.72 -0.63
N VAL A 22 -6.09 -3.84 -1.01
CA VAL A 22 -6.41 -2.54 -1.62
C VAL A 22 -5.93 -2.54 -3.07
N GLY A 23 -6.68 -1.88 -3.95
CA GLY A 23 -6.35 -1.81 -5.38
C GLY A 23 -6.79 -0.50 -6.04
N GLY A 24 -6.47 -0.39 -7.32
CA GLY A 24 -6.94 0.73 -8.15
C GLY A 24 -6.45 2.10 -7.67
N THR A 25 -7.36 3.09 -7.65
CA THR A 25 -7.03 4.47 -7.28
C THR A 25 -6.65 4.62 -5.82
N GLU A 26 -7.20 3.78 -4.92
CA GLU A 26 -6.86 3.85 -3.50
C GLU A 26 -5.45 3.36 -3.24
N LEU A 27 -5.02 2.26 -3.86
CA LEU A 27 -3.62 1.82 -3.83
C LEU A 27 -2.69 2.89 -4.40
N THR A 28 -3.06 3.50 -5.53
CA THR A 28 -2.29 4.58 -6.17
C THR A 28 -2.05 5.75 -5.20
N LYS A 29 -3.10 6.20 -4.51
CA LYS A 29 -3.03 7.29 -3.52
C LYS A 29 -2.22 6.90 -2.29
N LEU A 30 -2.42 5.69 -1.76
CA LEU A 30 -1.68 5.20 -0.59
C LEU A 30 -0.17 5.16 -0.84
N LEU A 31 0.24 4.78 -2.06
CA LEU A 31 1.64 4.79 -2.48
C LEU A 31 2.20 6.18 -2.84
N GLY A 32 1.39 7.24 -2.72
CA GLY A 32 1.82 8.61 -2.97
C GLY A 32 1.97 8.97 -4.45
N TYR A 33 1.40 8.19 -5.38
CA TYR A 33 1.45 8.54 -6.80
C TYR A 33 0.34 9.54 -7.15
N PRO A 34 0.63 10.56 -7.99
CA PRO A 34 -0.33 11.60 -8.34
C PRO A 34 -1.43 11.12 -9.29
N SER A 35 -1.23 10.01 -10.00
CA SER A 35 -2.20 9.44 -10.93
C SER A 35 -1.99 7.94 -11.13
N THR A 36 -3.02 7.25 -11.62
CA THR A 36 -2.94 5.83 -11.99
C THR A 36 -1.93 5.57 -13.10
N ASP A 37 -1.68 6.54 -13.98
CA ASP A 37 -0.70 6.39 -15.05
C ASP A 37 0.74 6.52 -14.53
N ALA A 38 0.98 7.39 -13.54
CA ALA A 38 2.27 7.46 -12.84
C ALA A 38 2.56 6.15 -12.09
N PHE A 39 1.55 5.59 -11.41
CA PHE A 39 1.67 4.26 -10.77
C PHE A 39 1.99 3.17 -11.81
N ARG A 40 1.26 3.11 -12.93
CA ARG A 40 1.55 2.14 -14.01
C ARG A 40 2.94 2.30 -14.60
N GLN A 41 3.43 3.54 -14.73
CA GLN A 41 4.77 3.82 -15.21
C GLN A 41 5.84 3.33 -14.23
N ALA A 42 5.66 3.57 -12.92
CA ALA A 42 6.56 3.06 -11.89
C ALA A 42 6.58 1.53 -11.86
N MET A 43 5.40 0.89 -11.96
CA MET A 43 5.26 -0.56 -12.05
C MET A 43 5.97 -1.15 -13.27
N LYS A 44 5.81 -0.56 -14.46
CA LYS A 44 6.53 -1.00 -15.67
C LYS A 44 8.05 -0.87 -15.56
N ARG A 45 8.52 0.00 -14.66
CA ARG A 45 9.95 0.23 -14.39
C ARG A 45 10.47 -0.56 -13.20
N GLU A 46 9.63 -1.40 -12.58
CA GLU A 46 9.98 -2.17 -11.37
C GLU A 46 10.41 -1.25 -10.20
N GLN A 47 9.80 -0.07 -10.11
CA GLN A 47 10.10 0.97 -9.11
C GLN A 47 9.04 1.08 -8.01
N LEU A 48 8.20 0.07 -7.85
CA LEU A 48 7.23 0.07 -6.77
C LEU A 48 7.93 -0.26 -5.45
N PRO A 49 7.57 0.42 -4.35
CA PRO A 49 8.20 0.19 -3.06
C PRO A 49 7.68 -1.08 -2.35
N ILE A 50 6.63 -1.70 -2.88
CA ILE A 50 6.00 -2.91 -2.36
C ILE A 50 5.60 -3.84 -3.51
N ASP A 51 5.40 -5.11 -3.20
CA ASP A 51 4.86 -6.08 -4.13
C ASP A 51 3.40 -5.79 -4.47
N VAL A 52 3.06 -5.93 -5.74
CA VAL A 52 1.68 -5.83 -6.24
C VAL A 52 1.35 -7.05 -7.07
N PHE A 53 0.09 -7.46 -7.05
CA PHE A 53 -0.40 -8.62 -7.79
C PHE A 53 -1.66 -8.28 -8.57
N SER A 54 -1.96 -9.12 -9.57
CA SER A 54 -3.23 -9.10 -10.28
C SER A 54 -4.08 -10.27 -9.83
N ILE A 55 -5.40 -10.08 -9.88
CA ILE A 55 -6.37 -11.15 -9.58
C ILE A 55 -7.02 -11.55 -10.91
N PRO A 56 -7.06 -12.85 -11.27
CA PRO A 56 -7.72 -13.30 -12.48
C PRO A 56 -9.13 -12.72 -12.62
N HIS A 57 -9.47 -12.25 -13.83
CA HIS A 57 -10.77 -11.64 -14.15
C HIS A 57 -11.08 -10.31 -13.42
N ARG A 58 -10.09 -9.68 -12.77
CA ARG A 58 -10.24 -8.36 -12.13
C ARG A 58 -9.28 -7.38 -12.77
N ARG A 59 -9.81 -6.21 -13.15
CA ARG A 59 -9.00 -5.13 -13.74
C ARG A 59 -8.20 -4.42 -12.67
N GLY A 60 -6.90 -4.24 -12.90
CA GLY A 60 -6.01 -3.45 -12.06
C GLY A 60 -5.05 -4.29 -11.22
N TYR A 61 -4.32 -3.60 -10.36
CA TYR A 61 -3.35 -4.17 -9.44
C TYR A 61 -3.80 -3.96 -8.01
N PHE A 62 -3.31 -4.86 -7.17
CA PHE A 62 -3.69 -5.01 -5.78
C PHE A 62 -2.46 -5.21 -4.92
N ALA A 63 -2.54 -4.79 -3.67
CA ALA A 63 -1.55 -5.08 -2.64
C ALA A 63 -2.26 -5.45 -1.34
N TYR A 64 -1.60 -6.19 -0.46
CA TYR A 64 -2.13 -6.43 0.87
C TYR A 64 -2.03 -5.15 1.72
N CYS A 65 -3.07 -4.84 2.48
CA CYS A 65 -3.09 -3.66 3.35
C CYS A 65 -1.96 -3.70 4.40
N ARG A 66 -1.61 -4.88 4.90
CA ARG A 66 -0.48 -5.06 5.82
C ARG A 66 0.88 -4.67 5.20
N ASP A 67 1.09 -4.95 3.91
CA ASP A 67 2.35 -4.67 3.22
C ASP A 67 2.47 -3.15 2.99
N VAL A 68 1.35 -2.52 2.61
CA VAL A 68 1.25 -1.05 2.54
C VAL A 68 1.49 -0.41 3.91
N ALA A 69 0.90 -0.94 4.98
CA ALA A 69 1.06 -0.45 6.34
C ALA A 69 2.53 -0.49 6.76
N GLN A 70 3.17 -1.66 6.60
CA GLN A 70 4.57 -1.86 6.93
C GLN A 70 5.49 -0.92 6.16
N TRP A 71 5.23 -0.73 4.86
CA TRP A 71 6.00 0.22 4.06
C TRP A 71 5.87 1.66 4.57
N LEU A 72 4.64 2.12 4.83
CA LEU A 72 4.37 3.46 5.34
C LEU A 72 5.02 3.70 6.72
N GLU A 73 5.00 2.71 7.60
CA GLU A 73 5.63 2.79 8.92
C GLU A 73 7.16 2.87 8.84
N ASN A 74 7.75 2.27 7.80
CA ASN A 74 9.20 2.29 7.54
C ASN A 74 9.67 3.57 6.83
N LEU A 75 8.77 4.42 6.34
CA LEU A 75 9.16 5.69 5.74
C LEU A 75 9.82 6.60 6.79
N PRO A 76 10.87 7.36 6.41
CA PRO A 76 11.52 8.28 7.31
C PRO A 76 10.52 9.34 7.78
N LYS A 77 10.28 9.40 9.09
CA LYS A 77 9.49 10.44 9.73
C LYS A 77 10.35 11.71 9.78
N LYS A 78 9.87 12.79 9.17
CA LYS A 78 10.48 14.13 9.30
C LYS A 78 10.02 14.81 10.57
#